data_AF-R4XDZ5-F1
#
_entry.id   AF-R4XDZ5-F1
#
_cell.length_a   1.000
_cell.length_b   1.000
_cell.length_c   1.000
_cell.angle_alpha   90.00
_cell.angle_beta   90.00
_cell.angle_gamma   90.00
#
_symmetry.space_group_name_H-M   'P 1'
#
loop_
_entity.id
_entity.type
_entity.pdbx_description
1 polymer ?
#
loop_
_entity_poly.entity_id
_entity_poly.type
_entity_poly.pdbx_seq_one_letter_code
_entity_poly.pdbx_strand_id
1 'polypeptide(L)'
;MDEDESPQNFRTTSTPPHLARLLKRSPTRDADVVKAQAIDRRETFLQQRKDRLAQCRLKHNQVLVRGRVDIPAKLEALRESLSAAQAARNAIYAKIAANGSKEVAKVNFVVQQNKEKLRLERETKRLALELKQVEAEKRRETALQNRILRRRSASPPSRHSDNSESRDVVAIRRVSDPITAAILLQRFWRSKRTTRRAKNFLRLHLDYGTVGTVPFDVVADVIKGRDVVRCAGKVLESLHIVSSASESSSNAALCRVFLATFMIIGHPRDILMREGPLEDELIHRAKDFAGKFQHWIYAASQGRALCHAEVQTSWTSFSHTFDRWKQVDSANLLEIMIAQYCELDLIYQIVKLDSDPIVATEYHTAIRDNQLQLLVRIRGIAGDETRNLVRSAVIAARRKRLPKRTIVSKPKDIPAANDRHG
;
A
#
# COMPACT_ATOMS: atom_id res chain seq x y z
N MET A 1 60.31 48.11 -46.26
CA MET A 1 59.43 47.14 -45.58
C MET A 1 58.93 46.17 -46.65
N ASP A 2 59.85 45.49 -47.32
CA ASP A 2 60.74 44.42 -46.82
C ASP A 2 59.90 43.17 -46.54
N GLU A 3 59.90 42.26 -47.51
CA GLU A 3 60.53 40.93 -47.49
C GLU A 3 59.89 40.14 -48.66
N ASP A 4 60.51 40.02 -49.84
CA ASP A 4 61.64 39.14 -50.21
C ASP A 4 61.44 37.67 -49.79
N GLU A 5 60.62 36.92 -50.55
CA GLU A 5 60.66 35.45 -50.56
C GLU A 5 60.98 34.94 -51.98
N SER A 6 62.24 34.54 -52.11
CA SER A 6 62.83 33.84 -53.24
C SER A 6 62.15 32.49 -53.50
N PRO A 7 61.83 32.12 -54.75
CA PRO A 7 61.53 30.73 -55.07
C PRO A 7 62.82 29.90 -55.05
N GLN A 8 62.89 28.95 -54.12
CA GLN A 8 63.99 28.00 -53.99
C GLN A 8 64.15 27.17 -55.28
N ASN A 9 65.34 27.28 -55.87
CA ASN A 9 65.82 26.44 -56.96
C ASN A 9 65.90 24.98 -56.52
N PHE A 10 64.89 24.18 -56.90
CA PHE A 10 64.98 22.73 -56.82
C PHE A 10 65.89 22.20 -57.93
N ARG A 11 66.95 21.53 -57.48
CA ARG A 11 67.99 20.88 -58.26
C ARG A 11 67.41 19.99 -59.36
N THR A 12 67.96 20.16 -60.55
CA THR A 12 67.80 19.26 -61.70
C THR A 12 68.25 17.85 -61.33
N THR A 13 67.30 16.95 -61.06
CA THR A 13 67.58 15.51 -61.01
C THR A 13 67.59 14.96 -62.42
N SER A 14 68.77 14.50 -62.82
CA SER A 14 69.07 13.68 -63.99
C SER A 14 67.90 12.79 -64.44
N THR A 15 67.39 13.03 -65.64
CA THR A 15 66.48 12.12 -66.34
C THR A 15 67.18 10.77 -66.55
N PRO A 16 66.61 9.65 -66.08
CA PRO A 16 67.25 8.35 -66.18
C PRO A 16 67.35 7.89 -67.65
N PRO A 17 68.46 7.23 -68.05
CA PRO A 17 68.83 6.98 -69.46
C PRO A 17 67.84 6.09 -70.25
N HIS A 18 66.91 5.42 -69.57
CA HIS A 18 65.86 4.63 -70.23
C HIS A 18 64.70 5.47 -70.79
N LEU A 19 64.47 6.69 -70.28
CA LEU A 19 63.45 7.61 -70.82
C LEU A 19 63.95 8.37 -72.06
N ALA A 20 65.26 8.58 -72.19
CA ALA A 20 65.85 9.21 -73.39
C ALA A 20 65.70 8.35 -74.65
N ARG A 21 65.55 7.02 -74.51
CA ARG A 21 65.30 6.10 -75.64
C ARG A 21 63.85 6.09 -76.15
N LEU A 22 62.89 6.55 -75.35
CA LEU A 22 61.48 6.61 -75.74
C LEU A 22 61.11 7.88 -76.52
N LEU A 23 61.96 8.90 -76.48
CA LEU A 23 61.74 10.19 -77.18
C LEU A 23 62.33 10.23 -78.60
N LYS A 24 63.02 9.17 -79.05
CA LYS A 24 63.55 9.02 -80.42
C LYS A 24 62.73 8.04 -81.27
N ARG A 25 61.40 8.13 -81.22
CA ARG A 25 60.53 7.51 -82.25
C ARG A 25 59.93 8.61 -83.12
N SER A 26 60.31 8.57 -84.40
CA SER A 26 59.73 9.37 -85.48
C SER A 26 58.18 9.29 -85.45
N PRO A 27 57.45 10.39 -85.68
CA PRO A 27 56.01 10.40 -85.62
C PRO A 27 55.47 9.63 -86.82
N THR A 28 55.05 8.39 -86.61
CA THR A 28 54.15 7.73 -87.55
C THR A 28 52.75 8.31 -87.34
N ARG A 29 52.04 8.58 -88.43
CA ARG A 29 50.69 9.19 -88.46
C ARG A 29 49.67 8.47 -87.55
N ASP A 30 49.95 7.22 -87.20
CA ASP A 30 49.17 6.39 -86.26
C ASP A 30 49.37 6.77 -84.78
N ALA A 31 50.53 7.30 -84.38
CA ALA A 31 50.79 7.70 -83.01
C ALA A 31 49.92 8.89 -82.57
N ASP A 32 49.61 9.80 -83.51
CA ASP A 32 48.75 10.94 -83.24
C ASP A 32 47.26 10.54 -83.20
N VAL A 33 46.85 9.56 -83.99
CA VAL A 33 45.51 8.95 -83.90
C VAL A 33 45.32 8.21 -82.57
N VAL A 34 46.32 7.45 -82.12
CA VAL A 34 46.27 6.76 -80.82
C VAL A 34 46.28 7.75 -79.65
N LYS A 35 47.04 8.85 -79.75
CA LYS A 35 47.01 9.93 -78.76
C LYS A 35 45.65 10.64 -78.74
N ALA A 36 45.07 10.95 -79.89
CA ALA A 36 43.74 11.56 -79.99
C ALA A 36 42.67 10.65 -79.36
N GLN A 37 42.65 9.36 -79.70
CA GLN A 37 41.75 8.39 -79.08
C GLN A 37 41.96 8.26 -77.56
N ALA A 38 43.19 8.37 -77.07
CA ALA A 38 43.48 8.36 -75.64
C ALA A 38 42.99 9.63 -74.92
N ILE A 39 43.06 10.78 -75.59
CA ILE A 39 42.51 12.06 -75.10
C ILE A 39 40.99 11.97 -75.04
N ASP A 40 40.32 11.49 -76.09
CA ASP A 40 38.85 11.33 -76.13
C ASP A 40 38.34 10.38 -75.04
N ARG A 41 39.05 9.26 -74.80
CA ARG A 41 38.74 8.32 -73.71
C ARG A 41 38.93 8.96 -72.34
N ARG A 42 39.95 9.80 -72.18
CA ARG A 42 40.19 10.55 -70.94
C ARG A 42 39.10 11.60 -70.71
N GLU A 43 38.70 12.32 -71.74
CA GLU A 43 37.67 13.35 -71.69
C GLU A 43 36.30 12.76 -71.37
N THR A 44 35.92 11.67 -72.03
CA THR A 44 34.67 10.93 -71.73
C THR A 44 34.66 10.38 -70.31
N PHE A 45 35.79 9.83 -69.82
CA PHE A 45 35.90 9.39 -68.43
C PHE A 45 35.78 10.55 -67.43
N LEU A 46 36.43 11.68 -67.71
CA LEU A 46 36.31 12.88 -66.88
C LEU A 46 34.89 13.44 -66.91
N GLN A 47 34.21 13.41 -68.04
CA GLN A 47 32.83 13.85 -68.18
C GLN A 47 31.88 12.95 -67.40
N GLN A 48 32.00 11.63 -67.54
CA GLN A 48 31.23 10.67 -66.73
C GLN A 48 31.47 10.86 -65.23
N ARG A 49 32.70 11.19 -64.81
CA ARG A 49 33.02 11.48 -63.42
C ARG A 49 32.39 12.80 -62.95
N LYS A 50 32.41 13.84 -63.77
CA LYS A 50 31.73 15.12 -63.50
C LYS A 50 30.21 14.91 -63.36
N ASP A 51 29.60 14.13 -64.25
CA ASP A 51 28.17 13.84 -64.23
C ASP A 51 27.76 13.05 -62.99
N ARG A 52 28.56 12.04 -62.60
CA ARG A 52 28.35 11.31 -61.33
C ARG A 52 28.44 12.24 -60.12
N LEU A 53 29.43 13.14 -60.08
CA LEU A 53 29.56 14.10 -58.99
C LEU A 53 28.39 15.10 -58.96
N ALA A 54 27.92 15.56 -60.11
CA ALA A 54 26.75 16.42 -60.23
C ALA A 54 25.47 15.71 -59.73
N GLN A 55 25.27 14.45 -60.09
CA GLN A 55 24.16 13.63 -59.60
C GLN A 55 24.22 13.41 -58.08
N CYS A 56 25.41 13.14 -57.52
CA CYS A 56 25.60 13.04 -56.08
C CYS A 56 25.24 14.35 -55.36
N ARG A 57 25.64 15.50 -55.92
CA ARG A 57 25.31 16.82 -55.37
C ARG A 57 23.80 17.10 -55.41
N LEU A 58 23.11 16.74 -56.50
CA LEU A 58 21.66 16.86 -56.62
C LEU A 58 20.92 16.01 -55.57
N LYS A 59 21.32 14.75 -55.41
CA LYS A 59 20.76 13.86 -54.38
C LYS A 59 20.99 14.40 -52.97
N HIS A 60 22.19 14.91 -52.68
CA HIS A 60 22.51 15.52 -51.39
C HIS A 60 21.61 16.73 -51.09
N ASN A 61 21.44 17.63 -52.06
CA ASN A 61 20.55 18.79 -51.91
C ASN A 61 19.09 18.38 -51.71
N GLN A 62 18.60 17.35 -52.41
CA GLN A 62 17.24 16.84 -52.22
C GLN A 62 17.01 16.31 -50.80
N VAL A 63 17.98 15.58 -50.24
CA VAL A 63 17.90 15.07 -48.86
C VAL A 63 17.91 16.23 -47.86
N LEU A 64 18.75 17.24 -48.07
CA LEU A 64 18.77 18.44 -47.22
C LEU A 64 17.46 19.23 -47.27
N VAL A 65 16.88 19.40 -48.46
CA VAL A 65 15.59 20.10 -48.61
C VAL A 65 14.45 19.32 -47.95
N ARG A 66 14.39 17.99 -48.13
CA ARG A 66 13.41 17.14 -47.43
C ARG A 66 13.57 17.24 -45.91
N GLY A 67 14.80 17.12 -45.42
CA GLY A 67 15.10 17.31 -44.00
C GLY A 67 14.64 18.67 -43.48
N ARG A 68 14.89 19.75 -44.21
CA ARG A 68 14.46 21.12 -43.84
C ARG A 68 12.94 21.30 -43.82
N VAL A 69 12.20 20.62 -44.68
CA VAL A 69 10.74 20.71 -44.76
C VAL A 69 10.06 19.81 -43.73
N ASP A 70 10.61 18.63 -43.45
CA ASP A 70 10.00 17.66 -42.54
C ASP A 70 10.14 18.05 -41.07
N ILE A 71 11.21 18.78 -40.69
CA ILE A 71 11.46 19.21 -39.31
C ILE A 71 10.37 20.17 -38.78
N PRO A 72 10.02 21.29 -39.46
CA PRO A 72 9.00 22.21 -38.96
C PRO A 72 7.62 21.53 -38.89
N ALA A 73 7.24 20.72 -39.88
CA ALA A 73 5.98 19.98 -39.88
C ALA A 73 5.88 19.02 -38.66
N LYS A 74 6.97 18.34 -38.32
CA LYS A 74 7.03 17.49 -37.11
C LYS A 74 6.94 18.29 -35.82
N LEU A 75 7.56 19.47 -35.76
CA LEU A 75 7.48 20.35 -34.59
C LEU A 75 6.07 20.92 -34.39
N GLU A 76 5.38 21.25 -35.47
CA GLU A 76 3.98 21.69 -35.43
C GLU A 76 3.07 20.56 -34.94
N ALA A 77 3.19 19.35 -35.49
CA ALA A 77 2.42 18.19 -35.03
C ALA A 77 2.67 17.86 -33.54
N LEU A 78 3.91 18.02 -33.06
CA LEU A 78 4.24 17.87 -31.64
C LEU A 78 3.61 18.96 -30.77
N ARG A 79 3.63 20.21 -31.22
CA ARG A 79 2.97 21.34 -30.51
C ARG A 79 1.47 21.16 -30.43
N GLU A 80 0.84 20.74 -31.52
CA GLU A 80 -0.59 20.44 -31.55
C GLU A 80 -0.93 19.31 -30.59
N SER A 81 -0.17 18.21 -30.61
CA SER A 81 -0.33 17.09 -29.68
C SER A 81 -0.16 17.51 -28.21
N LEU A 82 0.84 18.35 -27.90
CA LEU A 82 1.03 18.88 -26.55
C LEU A 82 -0.15 19.77 -26.11
N SER A 83 -0.63 20.66 -26.99
CA SER A 83 -1.78 21.52 -26.69
C SER A 83 -3.06 20.72 -26.47
N ALA A 84 -3.28 19.67 -27.27
CA ALA A 84 -4.41 18.76 -27.13
C ALA A 84 -4.34 17.96 -25.82
N ALA A 85 -3.14 17.49 -25.44
CA ALA A 85 -2.92 16.81 -24.17
C ALA A 85 -3.17 17.74 -22.96
N GLN A 86 -2.75 19.00 -23.05
CA GLN A 86 -3.03 20.01 -22.02
C GLN A 86 -4.54 20.29 -21.91
N ALA A 87 -5.23 20.45 -23.04
CA ALA A 87 -6.69 20.64 -23.06
C ALA A 87 -7.43 19.44 -22.45
N ALA A 88 -7.03 18.21 -22.78
CA ALA A 88 -7.60 16.99 -22.21
C ALA A 88 -7.39 16.90 -20.69
N ARG A 89 -6.19 17.23 -20.20
CA ARG A 89 -5.88 17.30 -18.77
C ARG A 89 -6.75 18.34 -18.06
N ASN A 90 -6.88 19.53 -18.64
CA ASN A 90 -7.72 20.59 -18.09
C ASN A 90 -9.21 20.20 -18.06
N ALA A 91 -9.69 19.47 -19.07
CA ALA A 91 -11.05 18.93 -19.09
C ALA A 91 -11.29 17.91 -17.96
N ILE A 92 -10.31 17.07 -17.64
CA ILE A 92 -10.39 16.14 -16.50
C ILE A 92 -10.44 16.91 -15.18
N TYR A 93 -9.59 17.93 -15.01
CA TYR A 93 -9.64 18.77 -13.80
C TYR A 93 -10.96 19.51 -13.65
N ALA A 94 -11.53 20.02 -14.75
CA ALA A 94 -12.85 20.65 -14.73
C ALA A 94 -13.95 19.66 -14.29
N LYS A 95 -13.90 18.41 -14.75
CA LYS A 95 -14.84 17.35 -14.30
C LYS A 95 -14.68 17.05 -12.80
N ILE A 96 -13.45 16.97 -12.31
CA ILE A 96 -13.18 16.75 -10.88
C ILE A 96 -13.72 17.92 -10.06
N ALA A 97 -13.47 19.16 -10.46
CA ALA A 97 -14.01 20.35 -9.80
C ALA A 97 -15.55 20.39 -9.82
N ALA A 98 -16.17 20.03 -10.95
CA ALA A 98 -17.63 19.95 -11.07
C ALA A 98 -18.22 18.86 -10.15
N ASN A 99 -17.57 17.71 -10.02
CA ASN A 99 -18.01 16.66 -9.09
C ASN A 99 -17.82 17.08 -7.62
N GLY A 100 -16.66 17.67 -7.29
CA GLY A 100 -16.39 18.19 -5.95
C GLY A 100 -17.41 19.25 -5.51
N SER A 101 -17.78 20.18 -6.40
CA SER A 101 -18.82 21.19 -6.09
C SER A 101 -20.21 20.57 -5.86
N LYS A 102 -20.59 19.55 -6.63
CA LYS A 102 -21.85 18.80 -6.43
C LYS A 102 -21.87 18.06 -5.10
N GLU A 103 -20.76 17.45 -4.70
CA GLU A 103 -20.66 16.75 -3.41
C GLU A 103 -20.72 17.73 -2.24
N VAL A 104 -20.00 18.84 -2.31
CA VAL A 104 -20.07 19.91 -1.29
C VAL A 104 -21.49 20.46 -1.17
N ALA A 105 -22.20 20.65 -2.30
CA ALA A 105 -23.60 21.08 -2.28
C ALA A 105 -24.51 20.05 -1.56
N LYS A 106 -24.31 18.74 -1.81
CA LYS A 106 -25.04 17.68 -1.12
C LYS A 106 -24.76 17.66 0.39
N VAL A 107 -23.49 17.78 0.77
CA VAL A 107 -23.09 17.82 2.20
C VAL A 107 -23.72 19.03 2.87
N ASN A 108 -23.65 20.21 2.25
CA ASN A 108 -24.27 21.42 2.80
C ASN A 108 -25.79 21.29 2.94
N PHE A 109 -26.46 20.66 1.97
CA PHE A 109 -27.89 20.36 2.06
C PHE A 109 -28.22 19.45 3.25
N VAL A 110 -27.45 18.37 3.45
CA VAL A 110 -27.63 17.46 4.60
C VAL A 110 -27.36 18.18 5.92
N VAL A 111 -26.34 19.05 5.97
CA VAL A 111 -26.02 19.87 7.15
C VAL A 111 -27.18 20.81 7.48
N GLN A 112 -27.79 21.44 6.47
CA GLN A 112 -28.98 22.28 6.66
C GLN A 112 -30.17 21.47 7.18
N GLN A 113 -30.47 20.32 6.57
CA GLN A 113 -31.56 19.44 7.04
C GLN A 113 -31.36 18.97 8.47
N ASN A 114 -30.14 18.56 8.85
CA ASN A 114 -29.83 18.15 10.21
C ASN A 114 -29.97 19.31 11.20
N LYS A 115 -29.58 20.52 10.80
CA LYS A 115 -29.76 21.73 11.63
C LYS A 115 -31.23 22.03 11.87
N GLU A 116 -32.09 21.88 10.86
CA GLU A 116 -33.54 22.03 10.99
C GLU A 116 -34.17 20.94 11.85
N LYS A 117 -33.81 19.68 11.62
CA LYS A 117 -34.26 18.56 12.46
C LYS A 117 -33.89 18.76 13.92
N LEU A 118 -32.66 19.18 14.20
CA LEU A 118 -32.20 19.46 15.55
C LEU A 118 -32.95 20.65 16.19
N ARG A 119 -33.38 21.64 15.41
CA ARG A 119 -34.25 22.73 15.90
C ARG A 119 -35.61 22.20 16.32
N LEU A 120 -36.27 21.40 15.48
CA LEU A 120 -37.57 20.79 15.80
C LEU A 120 -37.49 19.85 17.01
N GLU A 121 -36.41 19.06 17.13
CA GLU A 121 -36.18 18.22 18.30
C GLU A 121 -35.98 19.03 19.60
N ARG A 122 -35.39 20.22 19.51
CA ARG A 122 -35.25 21.11 20.68
C ARG A 122 -36.57 21.74 21.07
N GLU A 123 -37.37 22.17 20.10
CA GLU A 123 -38.71 22.74 20.32
C GLU A 123 -39.66 21.71 20.93
N THR A 124 -39.69 20.50 20.38
CA THR A 124 -40.50 19.39 20.93
C THR A 124 -40.08 19.02 22.36
N LYS A 125 -38.78 18.95 22.65
CA LYS A 125 -38.28 18.72 24.02
C LYS A 125 -38.68 19.84 24.97
N ARG A 126 -38.62 21.10 24.52
CA ARG A 126 -39.06 22.26 25.32
C ARG A 126 -40.54 22.17 25.65
N LEU A 127 -41.40 21.92 24.66
CA LEU A 127 -42.85 21.74 24.89
C LEU A 127 -43.14 20.55 25.83
N ALA A 128 -42.42 19.43 25.69
CA ALA A 128 -42.57 18.29 26.58
C ALA A 128 -42.17 18.61 28.04
N LEU A 129 -41.18 19.47 28.24
CA LEU A 129 -40.80 19.96 29.58
C LEU A 129 -41.87 20.89 30.15
N GLU A 130 -42.40 21.82 29.35
CA GLU A 130 -43.48 22.72 29.74
C GLU A 130 -44.74 21.92 30.15
N LEU A 131 -45.11 20.89 29.38
CA LEU A 131 -46.22 20.00 29.73
C LEU A 131 -45.99 19.24 31.05
N LYS A 132 -44.77 18.71 31.27
CA LYS A 132 -44.42 18.05 32.53
C LYS A 132 -44.48 19.00 33.72
N GLN A 133 -44.08 20.27 33.54
CA GLN A 133 -44.18 21.29 34.58
C GLN A 133 -45.64 21.55 34.94
N VAL A 134 -46.51 21.78 33.95
CA VAL A 134 -47.95 21.98 34.18
C VAL A 134 -48.60 20.77 34.87
N GLU A 135 -48.22 19.55 34.48
CA GLU A 135 -48.76 18.34 35.12
C GLU A 135 -48.26 18.18 36.56
N ALA A 136 -46.99 18.51 36.83
CA ALA A 136 -46.44 18.51 38.18
C ALA A 136 -47.13 19.56 39.07
N GLU A 137 -47.45 20.74 38.53
CA GLU A 137 -48.24 21.78 39.21
C GLU A 137 -49.64 21.29 39.56
N LYS A 138 -50.36 20.68 38.61
CA LYS A 138 -51.67 20.05 38.88
C LYS A 138 -51.60 18.96 39.97
N ARG A 139 -50.55 18.14 39.98
CA ARG A 139 -50.32 17.15 41.05
C ARG A 139 -50.07 17.81 42.41
N ARG A 140 -49.34 18.92 42.44
CA ARG A 140 -49.13 19.69 43.69
C ARG A 140 -50.44 20.29 44.19
N GLU A 141 -51.25 20.87 43.32
CA GLU A 141 -52.56 21.43 43.65
C GLU A 141 -53.52 20.36 44.20
N THR A 142 -53.60 19.21 43.53
CA THR A 142 -54.45 18.09 44.02
C THR A 142 -53.93 17.50 45.33
N ALA A 143 -52.61 17.40 45.53
CA ALA A 143 -52.02 16.97 46.81
C ALA A 143 -52.31 17.97 47.95
N LEU A 144 -52.28 19.28 47.67
CA LEU A 144 -52.67 20.31 48.63
C LEU A 144 -54.16 20.20 48.99
N GLN A 145 -55.04 20.04 48.01
CA GLN A 145 -56.48 19.81 48.24
C GLN A 145 -56.73 18.53 49.06
N ASN A 146 -56.05 17.42 48.74
CA ASN A 146 -56.17 16.17 49.48
C ASN A 146 -55.60 16.25 50.92
N ARG A 147 -54.56 17.06 51.14
CA ARG A 147 -54.03 17.31 52.49
C ARG A 147 -55.00 18.10 53.35
N ILE A 148 -55.78 19.01 52.75
CA ILE A 148 -56.87 19.71 53.45
C ILE A 148 -57.96 18.71 53.87
N LEU A 149 -58.29 17.74 53.00
CA LEU A 149 -59.31 16.71 53.28
C LEU A 149 -58.86 15.67 54.33
N ARG A 150 -57.59 15.22 54.30
CA ARG A 150 -57.06 14.19 55.22
C ARG A 150 -56.79 14.68 56.64
N ARG A 151 -56.86 15.98 56.94
CA ARG A 151 -56.77 16.49 58.33
C ARG A 151 -58.02 16.20 59.17
N ARG A 152 -59.09 15.62 58.61
CA ARG A 152 -60.35 15.35 59.32
C ARG A 152 -60.55 13.93 59.86
N SER A 153 -59.62 13.00 59.65
CA SER A 153 -59.79 11.62 60.15
C SER A 153 -58.45 10.91 60.37
N ALA A 154 -57.94 10.91 61.60
CA ALA A 154 -56.79 10.10 62.00
C ALA A 154 -56.98 9.56 63.43
N SER A 155 -57.01 8.23 63.57
CA SER A 155 -56.87 7.47 64.82
C SER A 155 -55.76 6.41 64.66
N PRO A 156 -55.10 5.95 65.74
CA PRO A 156 -53.77 5.29 65.73
C PRO A 156 -53.80 3.74 65.82
N PRO A 157 -52.65 3.04 65.68
CA PRO A 157 -52.58 1.60 65.39
C PRO A 157 -52.50 0.68 66.62
N SER A 158 -53.10 -0.51 66.51
CA SER A 158 -53.01 -1.61 67.48
C SER A 158 -51.80 -2.52 67.22
N ARG A 159 -51.11 -2.89 68.30
CA ARG A 159 -49.99 -3.83 68.42
C ARG A 159 -50.47 -5.27 68.66
N HIS A 160 -49.51 -6.21 68.55
CA HIS A 160 -49.53 -7.65 68.87
C HIS A 160 -50.18 -8.55 67.80
N SER A 161 -49.66 -9.73 67.48
CA SER A 161 -48.99 -10.71 68.33
C SER A 161 -48.02 -11.63 67.55
N ASP A 162 -46.94 -12.03 68.23
CA ASP A 162 -46.14 -13.20 67.91
C ASP A 162 -47.02 -14.46 67.82
N ASN A 163 -46.80 -15.27 66.78
CA ASN A 163 -47.06 -16.70 66.86
C ASN A 163 -45.95 -17.45 66.13
N SER A 164 -45.19 -18.17 66.94
CA SER A 164 -44.18 -19.14 66.55
C SER A 164 -44.90 -20.37 66.02
N GLU A 165 -44.67 -20.74 64.77
CA GLU A 165 -44.94 -22.10 64.30
C GLU A 165 -43.96 -22.47 63.18
N SER A 166 -43.21 -23.55 63.46
CA SER A 166 -42.64 -24.49 62.48
C SER A 166 -41.90 -23.89 61.29
N ARG A 167 -40.66 -23.44 61.50
CA ARG A 167 -39.64 -23.58 60.44
C ARG A 167 -39.15 -25.01 60.46
N ASP A 168 -39.59 -25.81 59.49
CA ASP A 168 -38.94 -27.04 59.08
C ASP A 168 -37.45 -26.75 58.88
N VAL A 169 -36.65 -27.15 59.88
CA VAL A 169 -35.20 -27.24 59.73
C VAL A 169 -35.00 -28.43 58.81
N VAL A 170 -35.04 -28.16 57.50
CA VAL A 170 -34.52 -29.06 56.48
C VAL A 170 -33.17 -29.50 56.99
N ALA A 171 -33.09 -30.76 57.40
CA ALA A 171 -31.87 -31.37 57.86
C ALA A 171 -30.85 -31.17 56.74
N ILE A 172 -29.97 -30.18 56.92
CA ILE A 172 -28.81 -29.99 56.07
C ILE A 172 -28.02 -31.28 56.28
N ARG A 173 -28.23 -32.24 55.36
CA ARG A 173 -27.38 -33.42 55.24
C ARG A 173 -25.96 -32.87 55.28
N ARG A 174 -25.24 -33.12 56.38
CA ARG A 174 -23.82 -32.81 56.50
C ARG A 174 -23.11 -33.74 55.52
N VAL A 175 -23.03 -33.33 54.25
CA VAL A 175 -22.34 -34.11 53.23
C VAL A 175 -20.87 -33.78 53.29
N SER A 176 -20.14 -34.80 53.72
CA SER A 176 -18.80 -35.20 53.28
C SER A 176 -17.58 -34.41 53.77
N ASP A 177 -16.54 -35.22 54.00
CA ASP A 177 -15.11 -34.93 54.00
C ASP A 177 -14.74 -33.55 53.41
N PRO A 178 -14.00 -32.71 54.15
CA PRO A 178 -13.61 -31.36 53.71
C PRO A 178 -12.97 -31.32 52.32
N ILE A 179 -12.27 -32.38 51.91
CA ILE A 179 -11.66 -32.50 50.58
C ILE A 179 -12.74 -32.55 49.49
N THR A 180 -13.78 -33.37 49.67
CA THR A 180 -14.88 -33.50 48.72
C THR A 180 -15.69 -32.21 48.63
N ALA A 181 -15.93 -31.55 49.76
CA ALA A 181 -16.60 -30.25 49.81
C ALA A 181 -15.79 -29.17 49.06
N ALA A 182 -14.47 -29.12 49.26
CA ALA A 182 -13.59 -28.21 48.55
C ALA A 182 -13.61 -28.45 47.03
N ILE A 183 -13.58 -29.71 46.58
CA ILE A 183 -13.66 -30.06 45.14
C ILE A 183 -14.97 -29.57 44.52
N LEU A 184 -16.12 -29.82 45.18
CA LEU A 184 -17.43 -29.38 44.70
C LEU A 184 -17.53 -27.85 44.65
N LEU A 185 -17.04 -27.17 45.68
CA LEU A 185 -17.03 -25.70 45.74
C LEU A 185 -16.13 -25.12 44.64
N GLN A 186 -14.95 -25.67 44.43
CA GLN A 186 -14.05 -25.26 43.35
C GLN A 186 -14.66 -25.52 41.97
N ARG A 187 -15.31 -26.67 41.76
CA ARG A 187 -15.99 -26.99 40.50
C ARG A 187 -17.12 -26.01 40.22
N PHE A 188 -17.95 -25.74 41.23
CA PHE A 188 -19.05 -24.77 41.12
C PHE A 188 -18.53 -23.35 40.85
N TRP A 189 -17.50 -22.91 41.57
CA TRP A 189 -16.89 -21.60 41.39
C TRP A 189 -16.25 -21.45 40.00
N ARG A 190 -15.49 -22.45 39.54
CA ARG A 190 -14.90 -22.47 38.18
C ARG A 190 -16.00 -22.45 37.12
N SER A 191 -17.02 -23.30 37.24
CA SER A 191 -18.17 -23.31 36.33
C SER A 191 -18.85 -21.94 36.27
N LYS A 192 -19.18 -21.35 37.43
CA LYS A 192 -19.84 -20.04 37.49
C LYS A 192 -18.96 -18.91 36.93
N ARG A 193 -17.64 -18.96 37.13
CA ARG A 193 -16.68 -18.02 36.55
C ARG A 193 -16.64 -18.16 35.03
N THR A 194 -16.55 -19.38 34.51
CA THR A 194 -16.56 -19.67 33.06
C THR A 194 -17.89 -19.22 32.43
N THR A 195 -19.03 -19.51 33.07
CA THR A 195 -20.34 -19.04 32.60
C THR A 195 -20.44 -17.52 32.52
N ARG A 196 -19.93 -16.79 33.53
CA ARG A 196 -19.88 -15.32 33.49
C ARG A 196 -19.01 -14.81 32.35
N ARG A 197 -17.82 -15.40 32.15
CA ARG A 197 -16.92 -15.06 31.05
C ARG A 197 -17.56 -15.32 29.68
N ALA A 198 -18.20 -16.48 29.51
CA ALA A 198 -18.91 -16.85 28.29
C ALA A 198 -20.07 -15.91 27.97
N LYS A 199 -20.92 -15.57 28.95
CA LYS A 199 -22.01 -14.61 28.77
C LYS A 199 -21.51 -13.21 28.39
N ASN A 200 -20.39 -12.77 28.97
CA ASN A 200 -19.80 -11.48 28.62
C ASN A 200 -19.26 -11.47 27.19
N PHE A 201 -18.71 -12.59 26.72
CA PHE A 201 -18.23 -12.71 25.34
C PHE A 201 -19.39 -12.73 24.33
N LEU A 202 -20.46 -13.48 24.61
CA LEU A 202 -21.65 -13.53 23.75
C LEU A 202 -22.34 -12.16 23.57
N ARG A 203 -22.22 -11.26 24.55
CA ARG A 203 -22.71 -9.88 24.44
C ARG A 203 -21.95 -9.03 23.41
N LEU A 204 -20.79 -9.49 22.95
CA LEU A 204 -20.03 -8.81 21.91
C LEU A 204 -20.57 -9.09 20.50
N HIS A 205 -21.52 -10.02 20.35
CA HIS A 205 -22.12 -10.40 19.07
C HIS A 205 -21.09 -10.79 18.00
N LEU A 206 -19.98 -11.41 18.42
CA LEU A 206 -18.99 -12.01 17.54
C LEU A 206 -19.33 -13.49 17.34
N ASP A 207 -20.44 -13.76 16.65
CA ASP A 207 -20.88 -15.12 16.34
C ASP A 207 -20.55 -15.47 14.89
N TYR A 208 -20.23 -16.75 14.64
CA TYR A 208 -19.85 -17.29 13.32
C TYR A 208 -20.79 -16.85 12.18
N GLY A 209 -22.11 -16.87 12.42
CA GLY A 209 -23.11 -16.49 11.42
C GLY A 209 -23.37 -14.98 11.30
N THR A 210 -23.02 -14.19 12.32
CA THR A 210 -23.28 -12.75 12.35
C THR A 210 -22.15 -11.93 11.74
N VAL A 211 -20.91 -12.41 11.81
CA VAL A 211 -19.75 -11.63 11.37
C VAL A 211 -19.73 -11.47 9.85
N GLY A 212 -20.27 -12.42 9.08
CA GLY A 212 -20.33 -12.32 7.62
C GLY A 212 -21.42 -11.39 7.05
N THR A 213 -22.37 -10.92 7.87
CA THR A 213 -23.44 -10.02 7.41
C THR A 213 -23.15 -8.55 7.68
N VAL A 214 -22.27 -8.29 8.64
CA VAL A 214 -21.81 -6.94 9.00
C VAL A 214 -20.66 -6.55 8.05
N PRO A 215 -20.54 -5.28 7.61
CA PRO A 215 -19.41 -4.87 6.77
C PRO A 215 -18.06 -4.92 7.50
N PHE A 216 -16.99 -5.18 6.75
CA PHE A 216 -15.63 -5.40 7.27
C PHE A 216 -15.16 -4.31 8.24
N ASP A 217 -15.35 -3.03 7.87
CA ASP A 217 -14.86 -1.89 8.65
C ASP A 217 -15.46 -1.88 10.07
N VAL A 218 -16.75 -2.20 10.19
CA VAL A 218 -17.46 -2.23 11.47
C VAL A 218 -16.93 -3.37 12.34
N VAL A 219 -16.73 -4.56 11.77
CA VAL A 219 -16.18 -5.71 12.50
C VAL A 219 -14.73 -5.42 12.95
N ALA A 220 -13.92 -4.83 12.07
CA ALA A 220 -12.55 -4.46 12.37
C ALA A 220 -12.46 -3.46 13.54
N ASP A 221 -13.34 -2.46 13.57
CA ASP A 221 -13.37 -1.46 14.64
C ASP A 221 -13.85 -2.04 15.98
N VAL A 222 -14.80 -2.97 15.96
CA VAL A 222 -15.21 -3.72 17.16
C VAL A 222 -14.01 -4.51 17.72
N ILE A 223 -13.29 -5.24 16.86
CA ILE A 223 -12.16 -6.09 17.27
C ILE A 223 -10.97 -5.31 17.82
N LYS A 224 -10.74 -4.08 17.34
CA LYS A 224 -9.72 -3.17 17.90
C LYS A 224 -10.05 -2.73 19.34
N GLY A 225 -11.31 -2.84 19.76
CA GLY A 225 -11.78 -2.45 21.09
C GLY A 225 -11.02 -3.16 22.23
N ARG A 226 -10.45 -2.39 23.16
CA ARG A 226 -9.71 -2.92 24.32
C ARG A 226 -10.57 -3.86 25.18
N ASP A 227 -11.87 -3.63 25.23
CA ASP A 227 -12.79 -4.49 25.99
C ASP A 227 -13.03 -5.84 25.30
N VAL A 228 -13.04 -5.88 23.95
CA VAL A 228 -13.14 -7.13 23.18
C VAL A 228 -11.91 -8.00 23.41
N VAL A 229 -10.72 -7.43 23.30
CA VAL A 229 -9.46 -8.13 23.58
C VAL A 229 -9.42 -8.66 25.03
N ARG A 230 -9.89 -7.86 26.00
CA ARG A 230 -9.96 -8.28 27.41
C ARG A 230 -10.95 -9.44 27.61
N CYS A 231 -12.11 -9.38 26.97
CA CYS A 231 -13.12 -10.45 27.02
C CYS A 231 -12.60 -11.73 26.37
N ALA A 232 -11.98 -11.64 25.20
CA ALA A 232 -11.33 -12.75 24.51
C ALA A 232 -10.26 -13.41 25.39
N GLY A 233 -9.38 -12.62 26.02
CA GLY A 233 -8.34 -13.15 26.91
C GLY A 233 -8.91 -13.92 28.10
N LYS A 234 -9.98 -13.42 28.72
CA LYS A 234 -10.66 -14.14 29.83
C LYS A 234 -11.27 -15.47 29.39
N VAL A 235 -11.75 -15.56 28.16
CA VAL A 235 -12.33 -16.78 27.60
C VAL A 235 -11.23 -17.78 27.22
N LEU A 236 -10.15 -17.33 26.58
CA LEU A 236 -9.00 -18.16 26.27
C LEU A 236 -8.30 -18.70 27.54
N GLU A 237 -8.31 -17.92 28.62
CA GLU A 237 -7.84 -18.37 29.94
C GLU A 237 -8.73 -19.49 30.50
N SER A 238 -10.05 -19.47 30.28
CA SER A 238 -10.92 -20.60 30.66
C SER A 238 -10.76 -21.83 29.76
N LEU A 239 -10.17 -21.67 28.58
CA LEU A 239 -9.77 -22.77 27.70
C LEU A 239 -8.34 -23.24 27.95
N HIS A 240 -7.62 -22.67 28.94
CA HIS A 240 -6.20 -22.94 29.20
C HIS A 240 -5.28 -22.72 27.99
N ILE A 241 -5.70 -21.91 27.01
CA ILE A 241 -4.89 -21.50 25.87
C ILE A 241 -3.96 -20.35 26.26
N VAL A 242 -4.46 -19.44 27.10
CA VAL A 242 -3.72 -18.30 27.64
C VAL A 242 -3.41 -18.56 29.11
N SER A 243 -2.14 -18.43 29.48
CA SER A 243 -1.70 -18.57 30.88
C SER A 243 -1.74 -17.22 31.58
N SER A 244 -2.33 -17.16 32.78
CA SER A 244 -2.37 -15.95 33.62
C SER A 244 -0.98 -15.53 34.14
N ALA A 245 0.03 -16.41 34.02
CA ALA A 245 1.40 -16.14 34.43
C ALA A 245 2.31 -15.60 33.30
N SER A 246 1.85 -15.63 32.05
CA SER A 246 2.65 -15.15 30.90
C SER A 246 2.57 -13.63 30.73
N GLU A 247 3.59 -13.05 30.10
CA GLU A 247 3.68 -11.63 29.78
C GLU A 247 2.40 -11.12 29.06
N SER A 248 1.92 -9.96 29.51
CA SER A 248 0.69 -9.35 28.98
C SER A 248 0.72 -9.09 27.47
N SER A 249 1.92 -8.91 26.88
CA SER A 249 2.17 -8.70 25.45
C SER A 249 1.88 -9.95 24.61
N SER A 250 2.42 -11.10 25.03
CA SER A 250 2.23 -12.40 24.34
C SER A 250 0.76 -12.83 24.38
N ASN A 251 0.12 -12.67 25.55
CA ASN A 251 -1.29 -12.95 25.72
C ASN A 251 -2.17 -12.05 24.84
N ALA A 252 -1.82 -10.77 24.68
CA ALA A 252 -2.52 -9.87 23.77
C ALA A 252 -2.35 -10.28 22.29
N ALA A 253 -1.18 -10.78 21.90
CA ALA A 253 -0.95 -11.30 20.56
C ALA A 253 -1.83 -12.52 20.26
N LEU A 254 -1.88 -13.50 21.18
CA LEU A 254 -2.75 -14.67 21.05
C LEU A 254 -4.24 -14.29 20.97
N CYS A 255 -4.67 -13.31 21.77
CA CYS A 255 -6.04 -12.79 21.69
C CYS A 255 -6.35 -12.18 20.32
N ARG A 256 -5.39 -11.47 19.72
CA ARG A 256 -5.55 -10.91 18.36
C ARG A 256 -5.61 -11.99 17.30
N VAL A 257 -4.79 -13.05 17.40
CA VAL A 257 -4.87 -14.21 16.50
C VAL A 257 -6.23 -14.91 16.61
N PHE A 258 -6.74 -15.06 17.83
CA PHE A 258 -8.08 -15.60 18.07
C PHE A 258 -9.19 -14.72 17.46
N LEU A 259 -9.10 -13.40 17.62
CA LEU A 259 -10.07 -12.49 17.03
C LEU A 259 -9.95 -12.44 15.50
N ALA A 260 -8.75 -12.63 14.95
CA ALA A 260 -8.52 -12.72 13.52
C ALA A 260 -9.24 -13.92 12.88
N THR A 261 -9.49 -15.01 13.62
CA THR A 261 -10.32 -16.12 13.14
C THR A 261 -11.69 -15.63 12.66
N PHE A 262 -12.36 -14.75 13.43
CA PHE A 262 -13.68 -14.25 13.06
C PHE A 262 -13.62 -13.32 11.84
N MET A 263 -12.55 -12.53 11.72
CA MET A 263 -12.30 -11.70 10.54
C MET A 263 -12.13 -12.55 9.28
N ILE A 264 -11.27 -13.57 9.33
CA ILE A 264 -10.98 -14.47 8.22
C ILE A 264 -12.26 -15.20 7.74
N ILE A 265 -13.13 -15.58 8.67
CA ILE A 265 -14.37 -16.28 8.34
C ILE A 265 -15.40 -15.34 7.73
N GLY A 266 -15.59 -14.14 8.29
CA GLY A 266 -16.61 -13.20 7.82
C GLY A 266 -16.24 -12.50 6.52
N HIS A 267 -14.96 -12.19 6.35
CA HIS A 267 -14.46 -11.36 5.26
C HIS A 267 -13.21 -11.96 4.59
N PRO A 268 -13.28 -13.19 4.04
CA PRO A 268 -12.13 -13.83 3.44
C PRO A 268 -11.57 -13.01 2.27
N ARG A 269 -12.43 -12.39 1.44
CA ARG A 269 -12.02 -11.60 0.27
C ARG A 269 -11.32 -10.28 0.62
N ASP A 270 -11.68 -9.67 1.74
CA ASP A 270 -11.11 -8.39 2.16
C ASP A 270 -9.73 -8.58 2.83
N ILE A 271 -9.47 -9.78 3.35
CA ILE A 271 -8.25 -10.09 4.12
C ILE A 271 -7.25 -10.89 3.30
N LEU A 272 -7.72 -11.87 2.54
CA LEU A 272 -6.90 -12.77 1.75
C LEU A 272 -6.88 -12.22 0.32
N MET A 273 -5.82 -11.48 0.00
CA MET A 273 -5.65 -10.87 -1.34
C MET A 273 -5.42 -11.90 -2.45
N ARG A 274 -5.10 -13.15 -2.09
CA ARG A 274 -4.82 -14.25 -3.01
C ARG A 274 -5.74 -15.42 -2.70
N GLU A 275 -6.27 -16.04 -3.75
CA GLU A 275 -6.92 -17.35 -3.65
C GLU A 275 -5.84 -18.41 -3.87
N GLY A 276 -5.69 -19.32 -2.91
CA GLY A 276 -4.63 -20.32 -2.93
C GLY A 276 -4.89 -21.45 -1.92
N PRO A 277 -4.17 -22.58 -2.05
CA PRO A 277 -4.42 -23.76 -1.23
C PRO A 277 -4.12 -23.53 0.24
N LEU A 278 -3.19 -22.63 0.57
CA LEU A 278 -2.87 -22.26 1.95
C LEU A 278 -3.97 -21.41 2.57
N GLU A 279 -4.52 -20.48 1.78
CA GLU A 279 -5.63 -19.62 2.17
C GLU A 279 -6.93 -20.42 2.36
N ASP A 280 -7.21 -21.38 1.48
CA ASP A 280 -8.33 -22.30 1.61
C ASP A 280 -8.19 -23.19 2.85
N GLU A 281 -6.99 -23.73 3.09
CA GLU A 281 -6.70 -24.50 4.31
C GLU A 281 -6.88 -23.63 5.55
N LEU A 282 -6.40 -22.38 5.55
CA LEU A 282 -6.56 -21.45 6.66
C LEU A 282 -8.04 -21.16 6.94
N ILE A 283 -8.83 -20.86 5.91
CA ILE A 283 -10.28 -20.64 6.05
C ILE A 283 -10.95 -21.89 6.62
N HIS A 284 -10.60 -23.08 6.12
CA HIS A 284 -11.17 -24.34 6.60
C HIS A 284 -10.87 -24.59 8.07
N ARG A 285 -9.60 -24.44 8.49
CA ARG A 285 -9.18 -24.60 9.89
C ARG A 285 -9.79 -23.54 10.80
N ALA A 286 -9.93 -22.30 10.31
CA ALA A 286 -10.62 -21.24 11.03
C ALA A 286 -12.09 -21.58 11.28
N LYS A 287 -12.81 -22.05 10.25
CA LYS A 287 -14.21 -22.47 10.36
C LYS A 287 -14.40 -23.64 11.33
N ASP A 288 -13.53 -24.66 11.27
CA ASP A 288 -13.56 -25.80 12.19
C ASP A 288 -13.37 -25.35 13.64
N PHE A 289 -12.35 -24.51 13.90
CA PHE A 289 -12.11 -23.96 15.23
C PHE A 289 -13.28 -23.09 15.72
N ALA A 290 -13.79 -22.18 14.89
CA ALA A 290 -14.89 -21.29 15.26
C ALA A 290 -16.19 -22.06 15.56
N GLY A 291 -16.49 -23.11 14.80
CA GLY A 291 -17.65 -23.98 15.05
C GLY A 291 -17.55 -24.70 16.41
N LYS A 292 -16.40 -25.33 16.69
CA LYS A 292 -16.13 -26.00 17.98
C LYS A 292 -16.15 -25.03 19.15
N PHE A 293 -15.53 -23.86 18.97
CA PHE A 293 -15.53 -22.79 19.97
C PHE A 293 -16.94 -22.26 20.23
N GLN A 294 -17.77 -22.06 19.20
CA GLN A 294 -19.13 -21.58 19.34
C GLN A 294 -20.02 -22.59 20.06
N HIS A 295 -19.89 -23.88 19.74
CA HIS A 295 -20.58 -24.92 20.50
C HIS A 295 -20.17 -24.88 21.98
N TRP A 296 -18.86 -24.74 22.24
CA TRP A 296 -18.32 -24.65 23.59
C TRP A 296 -18.82 -23.42 24.36
N ILE A 297 -18.80 -22.23 23.76
CA ILE A 297 -19.18 -20.98 24.43
C ILE A 297 -20.67 -20.97 24.80
N TYR A 298 -21.55 -21.52 23.95
CA TYR A 298 -22.97 -21.64 24.25
C TYR A 298 -23.23 -22.60 25.40
N ALA A 299 -22.61 -23.78 25.41
CA ALA A 299 -22.75 -24.72 26.51
C ALA A 299 -22.17 -24.16 27.83
N ALA A 300 -21.01 -23.49 27.76
CA ALA A 300 -20.41 -22.81 28.90
C ALA A 300 -21.33 -21.70 29.46
N SER A 301 -22.05 -20.97 28.61
CA SER A 301 -23.03 -19.96 29.01
C SER A 301 -24.25 -20.54 29.75
N GLN A 302 -24.56 -21.81 29.49
CA GLN A 302 -25.62 -22.57 30.16
C GLN A 302 -25.11 -23.28 31.44
N GLY A 303 -23.82 -23.17 31.75
CA GLY A 303 -23.21 -23.83 32.92
C GLY A 303 -22.95 -25.32 32.73
N ARG A 304 -22.98 -25.81 31.48
CA ARG A 304 -22.63 -27.19 31.15
C ARG A 304 -21.10 -27.33 31.08
N ALA A 305 -20.57 -28.41 31.66
CA ALA A 305 -19.16 -28.75 31.54
C ALA A 305 -18.94 -29.49 30.22
N LEU A 306 -18.20 -28.88 29.30
CA LEU A 306 -17.76 -29.53 28.06
C LEU A 306 -16.26 -29.77 28.10
N CYS A 307 -15.82 -30.80 27.36
CA CYS A 307 -14.41 -31.09 27.17
C CYS A 307 -13.71 -29.93 26.46
N HIS A 308 -12.62 -29.43 27.05
CA HIS A 308 -11.81 -28.37 26.44
C HIS A 308 -10.88 -28.89 25.34
N ALA A 309 -10.60 -30.20 25.31
CA ALA A 309 -9.59 -30.79 24.44
C ALA A 309 -9.89 -30.60 22.95
N GLU A 310 -11.15 -30.74 22.52
CA GLU A 310 -11.53 -30.57 21.11
C GLU A 310 -11.30 -29.14 20.60
N VAL A 311 -11.63 -28.14 21.44
CA VAL A 311 -11.41 -26.72 21.14
C VAL A 311 -9.91 -26.40 21.16
N GLN A 312 -9.15 -26.96 22.08
CA GLN A 312 -7.70 -26.77 22.15
C GLN A 312 -6.98 -27.37 20.93
N THR A 313 -7.35 -28.58 20.50
CA THR A 313 -6.75 -29.24 19.33
C THR A 313 -7.07 -28.52 18.02
N SER A 314 -8.32 -28.03 17.87
CA SER A 314 -8.67 -27.21 16.70
C SER A 314 -7.98 -25.84 16.72
N TRP A 315 -7.81 -25.24 17.90
CA TRP A 315 -7.03 -24.01 18.08
C TRP A 315 -5.57 -24.19 17.66
N THR A 316 -4.88 -25.23 18.12
CA THR A 316 -3.47 -25.46 17.78
C THR A 316 -3.28 -25.73 16.28
N SER A 317 -4.21 -26.47 15.67
CA SER A 317 -4.22 -26.67 14.23
C SER A 317 -4.39 -25.35 13.48
N PHE A 318 -5.34 -24.50 13.90
CA PHE A 318 -5.55 -23.19 13.30
C PHE A 318 -4.35 -22.26 13.51
N SER A 319 -3.80 -22.18 14.73
CA SER A 319 -2.69 -21.27 15.04
C SER A 319 -1.45 -21.61 14.22
N HIS A 320 -1.13 -22.90 14.06
CA HIS A 320 -0.01 -23.34 13.24
C HIS A 320 -0.20 -22.98 11.75
N THR A 321 -1.40 -23.22 11.19
CA THR A 321 -1.71 -22.85 9.81
C THR A 321 -1.68 -21.32 9.63
N PHE A 322 -2.19 -20.56 10.61
CA PHE A 322 -2.15 -19.11 10.62
C PHE A 322 -0.72 -18.56 10.65
N ASP A 323 0.15 -19.10 11.50
CA ASP A 323 1.54 -18.68 11.57
C ASP A 323 2.29 -18.96 10.26
N ARG A 324 2.05 -20.12 9.65
CA ARG A 324 2.61 -20.47 8.33
C ARG A 324 2.13 -19.50 7.25
N TRP A 325 0.83 -19.24 7.18
CA TRP A 325 0.27 -18.28 6.23
C TRP A 325 0.86 -16.88 6.44
N LYS A 326 0.93 -16.42 7.69
CA LYS A 326 1.48 -15.11 8.05
C LYS A 326 2.94 -14.95 7.64
N GLN A 327 3.76 -16.00 7.79
CA GLN A 327 5.15 -15.98 7.34
C GLN A 327 5.23 -15.77 5.82
N VAL A 328 4.46 -16.54 5.04
CA VAL A 328 4.41 -16.43 3.58
C VAL A 328 3.90 -15.06 3.14
N ASP A 329 2.81 -14.58 3.75
CA ASP A 329 2.24 -13.27 3.45
C ASP A 329 3.21 -12.13 3.78
N SER A 330 3.87 -12.18 4.94
CA SER A 330 4.87 -11.17 5.32
C SER A 330 6.07 -11.15 4.38
N ALA A 331 6.52 -12.31 3.88
CA ALA A 331 7.60 -12.40 2.91
C ALA A 331 7.19 -11.83 1.54
N ASN A 332 5.97 -12.12 1.08
CA ASN A 332 5.42 -11.56 -0.15
C ASN A 332 5.27 -10.03 -0.05
N LEU A 333 4.76 -9.54 1.08
CA LEU A 333 4.63 -8.10 1.33
C LEU A 333 6.00 -7.41 1.31
N LEU A 334 7.01 -8.02 1.94
CA LEU A 334 8.39 -7.53 1.88
C LEU A 334 8.90 -7.46 0.44
N GLU A 335 8.68 -8.50 -0.37
CA GLU A 335 9.09 -8.52 -1.78
C GLU A 335 8.44 -7.38 -2.58
N ILE A 336 7.12 -7.18 -2.44
CA ILE A 336 6.39 -6.11 -3.10
C ILE A 336 6.92 -4.73 -2.70
N MET A 337 7.15 -4.52 -1.40
CA MET A 337 7.66 -3.26 -0.88
C MET A 337 9.09 -2.97 -1.35
N ILE A 338 9.95 -3.99 -1.39
CA ILE A 338 11.32 -3.88 -1.89
C ILE A 338 11.29 -3.60 -3.40
N ALA A 339 10.41 -4.25 -4.17
CA ALA A 339 10.22 -3.97 -5.58
C ALA A 339 9.80 -2.51 -5.81
N GLN A 340 8.80 -2.01 -5.09
CA GLN A 340 8.38 -0.60 -5.14
C GLN A 340 9.52 0.36 -4.81
N TYR A 341 10.32 0.05 -3.78
CA TYR A 341 11.49 0.84 -3.43
C TYR A 341 12.51 0.89 -4.59
N CYS A 342 12.79 -0.25 -5.22
CA CYS A 342 13.67 -0.34 -6.37
C CYS A 342 13.13 0.44 -7.58
N GLU A 343 11.83 0.39 -7.86
CA GLU A 343 11.22 1.19 -8.93
C GLU A 343 11.40 2.70 -8.68
N LEU A 344 11.15 3.16 -7.46
CA LEU A 344 11.39 4.56 -7.08
C LEU A 344 12.86 4.96 -7.23
N ASP A 345 13.79 4.07 -6.90
CA ASP A 345 15.22 4.31 -7.10
C ASP A 345 15.60 4.40 -8.58
N LEU A 346 15.02 3.57 -9.44
CA LEU A 346 15.24 3.64 -10.90
C LEU A 346 14.70 4.95 -11.47
N ILE A 347 13.48 5.34 -11.10
CA ILE A 347 12.87 6.62 -11.51
C ILE A 347 13.75 7.78 -11.04
N TYR A 348 14.24 7.73 -9.80
CA TYR A 348 15.15 8.73 -9.27
C TYR A 348 16.40 8.88 -10.14
N GLN A 349 17.01 7.78 -10.58
CA GLN A 349 18.20 7.83 -11.44
C GLN A 349 17.90 8.41 -12.83
N ILE A 350 16.73 8.11 -13.41
CA ILE A 350 16.32 8.62 -14.73
C ILE A 350 16.06 10.13 -14.65
N VAL A 351 15.21 10.56 -13.71
CA VAL A 351 14.83 11.98 -13.54
C VAL A 351 16.04 12.85 -13.22
N LYS A 352 17.02 12.31 -12.49
CA LYS A 352 18.27 12.99 -12.17
C LYS A 352 19.06 13.42 -13.42
N LEU A 353 18.88 12.74 -14.55
CA LEU A 353 19.63 12.98 -15.78
C LEU A 353 18.91 13.92 -16.76
N ASP A 354 17.57 13.98 -16.74
CA ASP A 354 16.78 14.52 -17.86
C ASP A 354 15.93 15.78 -17.55
N SER A 355 15.86 16.28 -16.30
CA SER A 355 14.86 17.30 -15.90
C SER A 355 15.40 18.67 -15.48
N ASP A 356 14.59 19.72 -15.71
CA ASP A 356 14.81 21.10 -15.25
C ASP A 356 15.03 21.17 -13.72
N PRO A 357 15.95 22.04 -13.24
CA PRO A 357 16.46 21.97 -11.88
C PRO A 357 15.39 22.21 -10.80
N ILE A 358 14.38 23.05 -11.05
CA ILE A 358 13.35 23.39 -10.06
C ILE A 358 12.37 22.22 -9.89
N VAL A 359 11.81 21.72 -11.00
CA VAL A 359 10.87 20.58 -10.97
C VAL A 359 11.58 19.31 -10.47
N ALA A 360 12.84 19.10 -10.87
CA ALA A 360 13.63 17.97 -10.40
C ALA A 360 13.77 17.95 -8.87
N THR A 361 13.95 19.10 -8.21
CA THR A 361 14.10 19.14 -6.74
C THR A 361 12.85 18.68 -6.00
N GLU A 362 11.66 19.17 -6.37
CA GLU A 362 10.40 18.76 -5.75
C GLU A 362 10.14 17.26 -5.97
N TYR A 363 10.32 16.76 -7.19
CA TYR A 363 10.19 15.33 -7.48
C TYR A 363 11.20 14.47 -6.70
N HIS A 364 12.44 14.92 -6.57
CA HIS A 364 13.46 14.22 -5.79
C HIS A 364 13.11 14.17 -4.30
N THR A 365 12.56 15.26 -3.73
CA THR A 365 12.10 15.26 -2.33
C THR A 365 10.95 14.30 -2.13
N ALA A 366 9.93 14.33 -2.99
CA ALA A 366 8.79 13.42 -2.90
C ALA A 366 9.19 11.94 -3.03
N ILE A 367 10.13 11.61 -3.94
CA ILE A 367 10.64 10.24 -4.08
C ILE A 367 11.38 9.80 -2.81
N ARG A 368 12.22 10.67 -2.24
CA ARG A 368 12.95 10.36 -0.99
C ARG A 368 12.01 10.14 0.18
N ASP A 369 10.97 10.96 0.31
CA ASP A 369 9.98 10.81 1.39
C ASP A 369 9.24 9.47 1.27
N ASN A 370 8.83 9.08 0.06
CA ASN A 370 8.21 7.78 -0.19
C ASN A 370 9.18 6.61 0.07
N GLN A 371 10.45 6.74 -0.32
CA GLN A 371 11.50 5.76 -0.01
C GLN A 371 11.71 5.61 1.50
N LEU A 372 11.71 6.71 2.26
CA LEU A 372 11.82 6.68 3.71
C LEU A 372 10.62 5.99 4.35
N GLN A 373 9.40 6.28 3.89
CA GLN A 373 8.20 5.61 4.38
C GLN A 373 8.24 4.09 4.11
N LEU A 374 8.69 3.68 2.92
CA LEU A 374 8.87 2.26 2.59
C LEU A 374 9.94 1.63 3.49
N LEU A 375 11.09 2.28 3.71
CA LEU A 375 12.14 1.75 4.58
C LEU A 375 11.68 1.55 6.02
N VAL A 376 10.92 2.49 6.58
CA VAL A 376 10.37 2.36 7.94
C VAL A 376 9.44 1.13 8.02
N ARG A 377 8.58 0.95 7.01
CA ARG A 377 7.66 -0.19 6.97
C ARG A 377 8.39 -1.52 6.75
N ILE A 378 9.36 -1.59 5.84
CA ILE A 378 10.19 -2.79 5.61
C ILE A 378 10.95 -3.15 6.89
N ARG A 379 11.52 -2.14 7.58
CA ARG A 379 12.19 -2.32 8.87
C ARG A 379 11.27 -2.87 9.95
N GLY A 380 9.99 -2.48 9.94
CA GLY A 380 8.98 -3.02 10.85
C GLY A 380 8.74 -4.53 10.68
N ILE A 381 8.95 -5.09 9.48
CA ILE A 381 8.67 -6.50 9.18
C ILE A 381 9.96 -7.34 9.20
N ALA A 382 11.04 -6.89 8.55
CA ALA A 382 12.30 -7.62 8.42
C ALA A 382 13.32 -7.33 9.54
N GLY A 383 13.07 -6.32 10.38
CA GLY A 383 13.99 -5.92 11.44
C GLY A 383 15.35 -5.45 10.89
N ASP A 384 16.44 -5.98 11.45
CA ASP A 384 17.80 -5.52 11.15
C ASP A 384 18.32 -5.97 9.76
N GLU A 385 17.73 -7.01 9.17
CA GLU A 385 18.13 -7.51 7.84
C GLU A 385 17.70 -6.58 6.68
N THR A 386 16.79 -5.63 6.96
CA THR A 386 16.24 -4.67 6.00
C THR A 386 17.30 -4.00 5.14
N ARG A 387 18.40 -3.55 5.76
CA ARG A 387 19.46 -2.83 5.04
C ARG A 387 20.14 -3.72 3.99
N ASN A 388 20.32 -5.00 4.29
CA ASN A 388 21.00 -5.94 3.41
C ASN A 388 20.08 -6.35 2.26
N LEU A 389 18.80 -6.65 2.56
CA LEU A 389 17.78 -6.99 1.56
C LEU A 389 17.55 -5.86 0.55
N VAL A 390 17.39 -4.62 1.04
CA VAL A 390 17.18 -3.47 0.15
C VAL A 390 18.45 -3.19 -0.67
N ARG A 391 19.65 -3.24 -0.06
CA ARG A 391 20.90 -3.03 -0.80
C ARG A 391 21.08 -4.07 -1.91
N SER A 392 20.91 -5.36 -1.61
CA SER A 392 21.08 -6.42 -2.60
C SER A 392 20.07 -6.29 -3.74
N ALA A 393 18.81 -6.01 -3.41
CA ALA A 393 17.75 -5.81 -4.40
C ALA A 393 17.99 -4.58 -5.29
N VAL A 394 18.40 -3.44 -4.73
CA VAL A 394 18.71 -2.23 -5.50
C VAL A 394 19.90 -2.46 -6.43
N ILE A 395 20.98 -3.11 -5.94
CA ILE A 395 22.13 -3.44 -6.78
C ILE A 395 21.71 -4.34 -7.94
N ALA A 396 20.91 -5.37 -7.66
CA ALA A 396 20.39 -6.28 -8.69
C ALA A 396 19.50 -5.56 -9.70
N ALA A 397 18.58 -4.72 -9.24
CA ALA A 397 17.67 -3.94 -10.08
C ALA A 397 18.43 -2.97 -11.00
N ARG A 398 19.40 -2.23 -10.45
CA ARG A 398 20.25 -1.31 -11.21
C ARG A 398 21.07 -2.04 -12.28
N ARG A 399 21.67 -3.18 -11.94
CA ARG A 399 22.44 -4.00 -12.90
C ARG A 399 21.57 -4.51 -14.07
N LYS A 400 20.30 -4.81 -13.80
CA LYS A 400 19.37 -5.36 -14.80
C LYS A 400 18.76 -4.27 -15.70
N ARG A 401 18.50 -3.09 -15.16
CA ARG A 401 17.65 -2.08 -15.81
C ARG A 401 18.31 -0.76 -16.18
N LEU A 402 19.47 -0.41 -15.59
CA LEU A 402 20.25 0.70 -16.12
C LEU A 402 21.17 0.22 -17.23
N PRO A 403 21.28 0.97 -18.36
CA PRO A 403 22.25 0.66 -19.39
C PRO A 403 23.65 0.65 -18.79
N LYS A 404 24.45 -0.39 -19.13
CA LYS A 404 25.88 -0.42 -18.79
C LYS A 404 26.50 0.85 -19.35
N ARG A 405 26.95 1.76 -18.50
CA ARG A 405 27.81 2.87 -18.92
C ARG A 405 29.00 2.25 -19.63
N THR A 406 29.06 2.40 -20.95
CA THR A 406 30.28 2.22 -21.70
C THR A 406 31.27 3.20 -21.10
N ILE A 407 32.25 2.68 -20.38
CA ILE A 407 33.38 3.45 -19.92
C ILE A 407 34.07 3.86 -21.22
N VAL A 408 33.79 5.07 -21.69
CA VAL A 408 34.58 5.72 -22.72
C VAL A 408 35.97 5.82 -22.12
N SER A 409 36.86 4.95 -22.59
CA SER A 409 38.28 4.98 -22.29
C SER A 409 38.77 6.41 -22.48
N LYS A 410 39.32 7.00 -21.41
CA LYS A 410 40.00 8.29 -21.47
C LYS A 410 40.91 8.32 -22.70
N PRO A 411 40.89 9.39 -23.52
CA PRO A 411 41.87 9.53 -24.58
C PRO A 411 43.26 9.58 -23.96
N LYS A 412 44.13 8.73 -24.50
CA LYS A 412 45.54 8.57 -24.17
C LYS A 412 46.22 9.94 -24.23
N ASP A 413 46.85 10.35 -23.13
CA ASP A 413 47.61 11.59 -23.06
C ASP A 413 48.64 11.64 -24.19
N ILE A 414 48.62 12.74 -24.93
CA ILE A 414 49.62 13.11 -25.94
C ILE A 414 50.89 13.51 -25.16
N PRO A 415 52.07 12.95 -25.45
CA PRO A 415 53.29 13.40 -24.79
C PRO A 415 53.58 14.84 -25.23
N ALA A 416 53.53 15.76 -24.26
CA ALA A 416 53.98 17.14 -24.45
C ALA A 416 55.49 17.12 -24.70
N ALA A 417 55.87 17.44 -25.93
CA ALA A 417 57.17 18.03 -26.19
C ALA A 417 57.21 19.37 -25.46
N ASN A 418 58.17 19.54 -24.55
CA ASN A 418 58.67 20.88 -24.29
C ASN A 418 60.16 20.86 -23.96
N ASP A 419 60.80 21.88 -24.49
CA ASP A 419 62.22 22.13 -24.63
C ASP A 419 62.98 22.36 -23.31
N ARG A 420 64.28 22.04 -23.40
CA ARG A 420 65.46 22.78 -22.94
C ARG A 420 65.29 23.72 -21.73
N HIS A 421 66.07 23.47 -20.68
CA HIS A 421 67.11 24.37 -20.14
C HIS A 421 67.88 23.64 -19.02
N GLY A 422 69.22 23.67 -19.10
CA GLY A 422 70.16 23.02 -18.18
C GLY A 422 71.37 22.48 -18.91
#